data_AF-A0A402A4T5-F1
#
_entry.id   AF-A0A402A4T5-F1
#
_cell.length_a   1.000
_cell.length_b   1.000
_cell.length_c   1.000
_cell.angle_alpha   90.00
_cell.angle_beta   90.00
_cell.angle_gamma   90.00
#
_symmetry.space_group_name_H-M   'P 1'
#
loop_
_entity.id
_entity.type
_entity.pdbx_description
1 polymer ?
#
loop_
_entity_poly.entity_id
_entity_poly.type
_entity_poly.pdbx_seq_one_letter_code
_entity_poly.pdbx_strand_id
1 'polypeptide(L)'
;MADRFHTLYASMLKDVFLEKAQGQVSQGQDSIACAKGYAQQGKPDFTLAYLLLSEIDVEEKQNLLAEAYEQRALFSEEKAEALSQQFQRAFPLIKLEAQKDRSAAQRVRQGQPIHRSGKALNPG
;
A
#
# COMPACT_ATOMS: atom_id res chain seq x y z
N MET A 1 0.00 23.81 2.46
CA MET A 1 0.27 23.42 1.06
C MET A 1 0.10 21.92 0.99
N ALA A 2 -0.80 21.39 0.15
CA ALA A 2 -0.92 19.93 0.03
C ALA A 2 0.38 19.40 -0.59
N ASP A 3 1.11 18.61 0.19
CA ASP A 3 2.32 17.92 -0.23
C ASP A 3 2.01 17.07 -1.49
N ARG A 4 2.98 16.99 -2.42
CA ARG A 4 2.92 16.14 -3.63
C ARG A 4 2.49 14.71 -3.29
N PHE A 5 2.94 14.18 -2.15
CA PHE A 5 2.52 12.87 -1.67
C PHE A 5 0.99 12.77 -1.48
N HIS A 6 0.41 13.76 -0.80
CA HIS A 6 -1.02 13.81 -0.54
C HIS A 6 -1.81 13.90 -1.84
N THR A 7 -1.36 14.72 -2.79
CA THR A 7 -1.99 14.87 -4.12
C THR A 7 -2.02 13.56 -4.89
N LEU A 8 -0.94 12.77 -4.81
CA LEU A 8 -0.83 11.52 -5.56
C LEU A 8 -1.63 10.36 -4.96
N TYR A 9 -1.67 10.26 -3.63
CA TYR A 9 -2.10 9.03 -2.98
C TYR A 9 -3.35 9.16 -2.11
N ALA A 10 -3.76 10.36 -1.68
CA ALA A 10 -4.92 10.49 -0.78
C ALA A 10 -6.22 9.91 -1.36
N SER A 11 -6.47 10.13 -2.67
CA SER A 11 -7.65 9.61 -3.36
C SER A 11 -7.67 8.07 -3.50
N MET A 12 -6.55 7.40 -3.24
CA MET A 12 -6.48 5.94 -3.28
C MET A 12 -7.06 5.29 -2.02
N LEU A 13 -7.11 6.05 -0.92
CA LEU A 13 -7.54 5.59 0.38
C LEU A 13 -9.05 5.78 0.54
N LYS A 14 -9.74 4.78 1.10
CA LYS A 14 -11.13 4.95 1.51
C LYS A 14 -11.19 5.74 2.82
N ASP A 15 -12.17 6.62 2.95
CA ASP A 15 -12.32 7.53 4.09
C ASP A 15 -12.25 6.80 5.45
N VAL A 16 -12.87 5.63 5.56
CA VAL A 16 -12.87 4.81 6.80
C VAL A 16 -11.47 4.49 7.34
N PHE A 17 -10.46 4.35 6.48
CA PHE A 17 -9.09 4.09 6.95
C PHE A 17 -8.46 5.36 7.52
N LEU A 18 -8.71 6.51 6.86
CA LEU A 18 -8.20 7.79 7.32
C LEU A 18 -8.87 8.21 8.63
N GLU A 19 -10.19 8.08 8.73
CA GLU A 19 -10.96 8.35 9.95
C GLU A 19 -10.44 7.51 11.13
N LYS A 20 -10.19 6.22 10.90
CA LYS A 20 -9.64 5.34 11.92
C LYS A 20 -8.23 5.76 12.35
N ALA A 21 -7.36 6.10 11.40
CA ALA A 21 -6.01 6.55 11.70
C ALA A 21 -6.02 7.88 12.46
N GLN A 22 -6.87 8.83 12.05
CA GLN A 22 -7.08 10.10 12.75
C GLN A 22 -7.51 9.88 14.19
N GLY A 23 -8.52 9.03 14.42
CA GLY A 23 -8.98 8.72 15.78
C GLY A 23 -7.88 8.16 16.68
N GLN A 24 -7.00 7.32 16.14
CA GLN A 24 -5.88 6.75 16.90
C GLN A 24 -4.75 7.76 17.16
N VAL A 25 -4.43 8.60 16.18
CA VAL A 25 -3.44 9.69 16.35
C VAL A 25 -3.95 10.72 17.36
N SER A 26 -5.24 11.07 17.32
CA SER A 26 -5.86 11.94 18.33
C SER A 26 -5.86 11.36 19.74
N GLN A 27 -5.77 10.03 19.89
CA GLN A 27 -5.58 9.33 21.16
C GLN A 27 -4.10 9.23 21.59
N GLY A 28 -3.19 9.86 20.84
CA GLY A 28 -1.76 9.91 21.16
C GLY A 28 -0.93 8.79 20.54
N GLN A 29 -1.46 8.02 19.57
CA GLN A 29 -0.61 7.08 18.84
C GLN A 29 0.35 7.80 17.90
N ASP A 30 1.61 7.33 17.86
CA ASP A 30 2.62 7.82 16.95
C ASP A 30 2.33 7.33 15.52
N SER A 31 1.95 8.27 14.65
CA SER A 31 1.64 8.00 13.25
C SER A 31 2.78 7.33 12.48
N ILE A 32 4.05 7.69 12.76
CA ILE A 32 5.22 7.15 12.05
C ILE A 32 5.45 5.71 12.50
N ALA A 33 5.39 5.45 13.81
CA ALA A 33 5.53 4.10 14.35
C ALA A 33 4.43 3.17 13.82
N CYS A 34 3.18 3.66 13.75
CA CYS A 34 2.07 2.92 13.15
C CYS A 34 2.30 2.64 11.66
N ALA A 35 2.72 3.64 10.88
CA ALA A 35 3.02 3.47 9.45
C ALA A 35 4.09 2.39 9.22
N LYS A 36 5.18 2.44 9.99
CA LYS A 36 6.27 1.44 9.95
C LYS A 36 5.76 0.04 10.29
N GLY A 37 4.99 -0.09 11.38
CA GLY A 37 4.43 -1.38 11.80
C GLY A 37 3.47 -1.99 10.76
N TYR A 38 2.65 -1.17 10.09
CA TYR A 38 1.76 -1.64 9.02
C TYR A 38 2.51 -1.92 7.71
N ALA A 39 3.59 -1.20 7.42
CA ALA A 39 4.41 -1.45 6.24
C ALA A 39 5.05 -2.84 6.30
N GLN A 40 5.65 -3.18 7.44
CA GLN A 40 6.22 -4.51 7.69
C GLN A 40 5.19 -5.64 7.60
N GLN A 41 3.91 -5.36 7.88
CA GLN A 41 2.81 -6.31 7.74
C GLN A 41 2.22 -6.39 6.33
N GLY A 42 2.77 -5.67 5.35
CA GLY A 42 2.25 -5.67 3.98
C GLY A 42 0.85 -5.05 3.87
N LYS A 43 0.57 -3.98 4.64
CA LYS A 43 -0.75 -3.33 4.72
C LYS A 43 -0.71 -1.90 4.17
N PRO A 44 -0.55 -1.71 2.84
CA PRO A 44 -0.32 -0.38 2.26
C PRO A 44 -1.47 0.61 2.48
N ASP A 45 -2.73 0.17 2.57
CA ASP A 45 -3.85 1.08 2.87
C ASP A 45 -3.75 1.67 4.29
N PHE A 46 -3.41 0.83 5.27
CA PHE A 46 -3.19 1.32 6.65
C PHE A 46 -1.92 2.16 6.72
N THR A 47 -0.82 1.73 6.11
CA THR A 47 0.42 2.51 6.03
C THR A 47 0.14 3.89 5.44
N LEU A 48 -0.54 3.98 4.30
CA LEU A 48 -0.92 5.24 3.66
C LEU A 48 -1.74 6.14 4.59
N ALA A 49 -2.72 5.59 5.30
CA ALA A 49 -3.56 6.35 6.23
C ALA A 49 -2.73 7.12 7.28
N TYR A 50 -1.74 6.48 7.91
CA TYR A 50 -0.88 7.18 8.86
C TYR A 50 0.16 8.08 8.18
N LEU A 51 0.69 7.71 7.02
CA LEU A 51 1.63 8.55 6.30
C LEU A 51 1.01 9.89 5.87
N LEU A 52 -0.28 9.92 5.53
CA LEU A 52 -1.01 11.15 5.23
C LEU A 52 -1.15 12.08 6.45
N LEU A 53 -1.09 11.53 7.68
CA LEU A 53 -1.16 12.27 8.94
C LEU A 53 0.21 12.61 9.53
N SER A 54 1.28 11.99 9.02
CA SER A 54 2.64 12.18 9.52
C SER A 54 3.33 13.42 8.93
N GLU A 55 4.24 14.01 9.70
CA GLU A 55 5.02 15.20 9.31
C GLU A 55 6.44 14.87 8.80
N ILE A 56 6.72 13.61 8.47
CA ILE A 56 8.00 13.20 7.87
C ILE A 56 8.11 13.65 6.41
N ASP A 57 9.33 13.61 5.87
CA ASP A 57 9.59 14.03 4.51
C ASP A 57 8.90 13.13 3.46
N VAL A 58 8.76 13.68 2.25
CA VAL A 58 8.07 13.02 1.13
C VAL A 58 8.76 11.72 0.71
N GLU A 59 10.09 11.69 0.77
CA GLU A 59 10.90 10.56 0.33
C GLU A 59 10.74 9.39 1.31
N GLU A 60 10.73 9.64 2.62
CA GLU A 60 10.48 8.65 3.66
C GLU A 60 9.04 8.14 3.58
N LYS A 61 8.04 9.00 3.31
CA LYS A 61 6.66 8.55 3.02
C LYS A 61 6.61 7.61 1.82
N GLN A 62 7.30 7.96 0.72
CA GLN A 62 7.35 7.12 -0.48
C GLN A 62 8.04 5.79 -0.18
N ASN A 63 9.17 5.81 0.53
CA ASN A 63 9.90 4.60 0.89
C ASN A 63 9.07 3.65 1.77
N LEU A 64 8.41 4.17 2.80
CA LEU A 64 7.56 3.37 3.69
C LEU A 64 6.33 2.80 2.97
N LEU A 65 5.69 3.59 2.10
CA LEU A 65 4.57 3.09 1.32
C LEU A 65 5.01 2.02 0.30
N ALA A 66 6.16 2.22 -0.36
CA ALA A 66 6.73 1.24 -1.27
C ALA A 66 7.09 -0.07 -0.55
N GLU A 67 7.70 0.01 0.63
CA GLU A 67 7.97 -1.15 1.48
C GLU A 67 6.70 -1.93 1.79
N ALA A 68 5.59 -1.25 2.12
CA ALA A 68 4.32 -1.90 2.39
C ALA A 68 3.80 -2.72 1.19
N TYR A 69 3.99 -2.22 -0.04
CA TYR A 69 3.67 -2.96 -1.25
C TYR A 69 4.63 -4.13 -1.50
N GLU A 70 5.93 -3.93 -1.28
CA GLU A 70 6.95 -5.00 -1.42
C GLU A 70 6.70 -6.16 -0.44
N GLN A 71 6.40 -5.86 0.82
CA GLN A 71 6.05 -6.85 1.83
C GLN A 71 4.77 -7.61 1.44
N ARG A 72 3.74 -6.92 0.94
CA ARG A 72 2.51 -7.59 0.49
C ARG A 72 2.75 -8.50 -0.71
N ALA A 73 3.61 -8.09 -1.63
CA ALA A 73 4.02 -8.93 -2.75
C ALA A 73 4.72 -10.21 -2.27
N LEU A 74 5.69 -10.07 -1.35
CA LEU A 74 6.41 -11.20 -0.75
C LEU A 74 5.43 -12.19 -0.09
N PHE A 75 4.57 -11.72 0.82
CA PHE A 75 3.59 -12.58 1.50
C PHE A 75 2.62 -13.25 0.52
N SER A 76 2.27 -12.58 -0.58
CA SER A 76 1.40 -13.15 -1.61
C SER A 76 2.10 -14.27 -2.38
N GLU A 77 3.38 -14.12 -2.71
CA GLU A 77 4.17 -15.17 -3.36
C GLU A 77 4.36 -16.39 -2.46
N GLU A 78 4.78 -16.18 -1.21
CA GLU A 78 4.92 -17.24 -0.20
C GLU A 78 3.60 -17.99 -0.02
N LYS A 79 2.48 -17.27 0.05
CA LYS A 79 1.14 -17.87 0.12
C LYS A 79 0.80 -18.66 -1.13
N ALA A 80 1.11 -18.15 -2.32
CA ALA A 80 0.86 -18.85 -3.58
C ALA A 80 1.66 -20.17 -3.65
N GLU A 81 2.90 -20.16 -3.16
CA GLU A 81 3.76 -21.34 -3.09
C GLU A 81 3.25 -22.37 -2.08
N ALA A 82 2.90 -21.94 -0.86
CA ALA A 82 2.31 -22.80 0.15
C ALA A 82 1.01 -23.46 -0.34
N LEU A 83 0.13 -22.69 -0.98
CA LEU A 83 -1.10 -23.21 -1.58
C LEU A 83 -0.78 -24.16 -2.74
N SER A 84 0.24 -23.87 -3.55
CA SER A 84 0.63 -24.74 -4.65
C SER A 84 1.11 -26.10 -4.14
N GLN A 85 1.86 -26.14 -3.05
CA GLN A 85 2.27 -27.37 -2.39
C GLN A 85 1.09 -28.11 -1.75
N GLN A 86 0.18 -27.39 -1.09
CA GLN A 86 -0.99 -27.98 -0.43
C GLN A 86 -1.98 -28.61 -1.42
N PHE A 87 -2.27 -27.92 -2.53
CA PHE A 87 -3.31 -28.31 -3.48
C PHE A 87 -2.76 -28.89 -4.78
N GLN A 88 -1.43 -29.01 -4.92
CA GLN A 88 -0.76 -29.56 -6.10
C GLN A 88 -1.20 -28.89 -7.41
N ARG A 89 -1.49 -27.58 -7.35
CA ARG A 89 -1.93 -26.77 -8.49
C ARG A 89 -1.37 -25.35 -8.40
N ALA A 90 -1.14 -24.70 -9.53
CA ALA A 90 -0.66 -23.33 -9.54
C ALA A 90 -1.75 -22.32 -9.15
N PHE A 91 -1.33 -21.22 -8.51
CA PHE A 91 -2.18 -20.07 -8.17
C PHE A 91 -1.70 -18.80 -8.89
N PRO A 92 -1.78 -18.74 -10.23
CA PRO A 92 -1.19 -17.65 -11.03
C PRO A 92 -1.80 -16.28 -10.72
N LEU A 93 -3.09 -16.21 -10.35
CA LEU A 93 -3.73 -14.95 -9.98
C LEU A 93 -3.10 -14.30 -8.74
N ILE A 94 -2.69 -15.10 -7.75
CA ILE A 94 -2.02 -14.57 -6.55
C ILE A 94 -0.64 -14.00 -6.94
N LYS A 95 0.10 -14.70 -7.82
CA LYS A 95 1.38 -14.22 -8.34
C LYS A 95 1.23 -12.94 -9.18
N LEU A 96 0.15 -12.83 -9.95
CA LEU A 96 -0.17 -11.63 -10.72
C LEU A 96 -0.42 -10.43 -9.81
N GLU A 97 -1.17 -10.60 -8.71
CA GLU A 97 -1.37 -9.53 -7.73
C GLU A 97 -0.05 -9.12 -7.04
N ALA A 98 0.83 -10.08 -6.71
CA ALA A 98 2.16 -9.77 -6.20
C ALA A 98 3.01 -8.95 -7.19
N GLN A 99 2.93 -9.27 -8.49
CA GLN A 99 3.59 -8.49 -9.53
C GLN A 99 3.04 -7.05 -9.61
N LYS A 100 1.72 -6.88 -9.51
CA LYS A 100 1.10 -5.55 -9.47
C LYS A 100 1.58 -4.74 -8.27
N ASP A 101 1.71 -5.38 -7.11
CA ASP A 101 2.25 -4.75 -5.90
C ASP A 101 3.70 -4.30 -6.08
N ARG A 102 4.57 -5.14 -6.69
CA ARG A 102 5.95 -4.73 -7.03
C ARG A 102 5.98 -3.53 -7.98
N SER A 103 5.14 -3.53 -9.01
CA SER A 103 5.03 -2.39 -9.92
C SER A 103 4.53 -1.14 -9.18
N ALA A 104 3.58 -1.28 -8.25
CA ALA A 104 3.12 -0.17 -7.42
C ALA A 104 4.25 0.39 -6.56
N ALA A 105 5.03 -0.47 -5.88
CA ALA A 105 6.18 -0.06 -5.08
C ALA A 105 7.21 0.75 -5.89
N GLN A 106 7.57 0.27 -7.08
CA GLN A 106 8.50 0.97 -7.97
C GLN A 106 7.99 2.36 -8.35
N ARG A 107 6.70 2.49 -8.67
CA ARG A 107 6.09 3.79 -9.00
C ARG A 107 6.05 4.73 -7.82
N VAL A 108 5.76 4.21 -6.62
CA VAL A 108 5.76 5.01 -5.39
C VAL A 108 7.15 5.57 -5.11
N ARG A 109 8.21 4.75 -5.21
CA ARG A 109 9.62 5.21 -5.06
C ARG A 109 9.99 6.30 -6.06
N GLN A 110 9.37 6.32 -7.23
CA GLN A 110 9.58 7.32 -8.27
C GLN A 110 8.65 8.56 -8.11
N GLY A 111 7.82 8.60 -7.07
CA GLY A 111 6.83 9.66 -6.88
C GLY A 111 5.81 9.74 -8.03
N GLN A 112 5.42 8.59 -8.58
CA GLN A 112 4.47 8.45 -9.66
C GLN A 112 3.13 7.88 -9.17
N PRO A 113 2.00 8.24 -9.81
CA PRO A 113 0.70 7.69 -9.48
C PRO A 113 0.64 6.17 -9.75
N ILE A 114 0.01 5.42 -8.85
CA ILE A 114 -0.27 3.99 -9.08
C ILE A 114 -1.51 3.87 -9.97
N HIS A 115 -1.40 3.18 -11.10
CA HIS A 115 -2.56 2.91 -11.96
C HIS A 115 -3.27 1.67 -11.44
N ARG A 116 -4.43 1.85 -10.81
CA ARG A 116 -5.34 0.73 -10.54
C ARG A 116 -5.97 0.33 -11.86
N SER A 117 -5.60 -0.83 -12.40
CA SER A 117 -6.28 -1.45 -13.55
C SER A 117 -7.68 -1.87 -13.11
N GLY A 118 -8.61 -0.91 -13.11
CA GLY A 118 -9.94 -1.03 -12.54
C GLY A 118 -10.94 -0.05 -13.16
N LYS A 119 -10.83 0.18 -14.46
CA LYS A 119 -11.95 0.59 -15.32
C LYS A 119 -11.53 0.36 -16.77
N ALA A 120 -11.85 -0.82 -17.30
CA ALA A 120 -12.10 -0.89 -18.72
C ALA A 120 -13.30 0.04 -18.97
N LEU A 121 -13.04 1.19 -19.58
CA LEU A 121 -14.08 1.96 -20.24
C LEU A 121 -14.69 1.04 -21.29
N ASN A 122 -15.97 0.72 -21.17
CA ASN A 122 -16.78 0.40 -22.34
C ASN A 122 -17.01 1.75 -23.06
N PRO A 123 -16.49 1.98 -24.27
CA PRO A 123 -17.23 2.74 -25.27
C PRO A 123 -18.26 1.80 -25.91
N GLY A 124 -19.46 2.33 -26.13
CA GLY A 124 -20.64 1.59 -26.59
C GLY A 124 -20.59 1.10 -28.03
#